data_AF-A0A9D8WR21-F1
#
_entry.id   AF-A0A9D8WR21-F1
#
_cell.length_a   1.000
_cell.length_b   1.000
_cell.length_c   1.000
_cell.angle_alpha   90.00
_cell.angle_beta   90.00
_cell.angle_gamma   90.00
#
_symmetry.space_group_name_H-M   'P 1'
#
loop_
_entity.id
_entity.type
_entity.pdbx_description
1 polymer ?
#
loop_
_entity_poly.entity_id
_entity_poly.type
_entity_poly.pdbx_seq_one_letter_code
_entity_poly.pdbx_strand_id
1 'polypeptide(L)'
;MNNKDIRKYDLMVQIGNQGGAAAIKELAGLDFNLAVDLWEYKMLKNIDTFAGEDVFQILESVSESKLRAAVLGNPALQKLIYGTSEASCSGANLQFLATLIVTSKINEAEDILKMVKNNPTGDFAARMHAVVDAVFALSMGKTGTKKASLNHKQTILLFDFVSKMKAGTTKNLLTQRLKEL
;
A
#
# COMPACT_ATOMS: atom_id res chain seq x y z
N MET A 1 12.42 34.94 -6.77
CA MET A 1 11.96 33.54 -6.91
C MET A 1 13.00 32.81 -7.76
N ASN A 2 13.58 31.71 -7.29
CA ASN A 2 14.61 31.00 -8.08
C ASN A 2 13.94 30.13 -9.16
N ASN A 3 14.71 29.66 -10.15
CA ASN A 3 14.19 28.84 -11.25
C ASN A 3 13.52 27.53 -10.78
N LYS A 4 13.96 26.97 -9.64
CA LYS A 4 13.37 25.76 -9.05
C LYS A 4 11.98 26.05 -8.47
N ASP A 5 11.80 27.19 -7.81
CA ASP A 5 10.52 27.60 -7.22
C ASP A 5 9.49 27.95 -8.32
N ILE A 6 9.94 28.60 -9.39
CA ILE A 6 9.12 28.83 -10.60
C ILE A 6 8.63 27.50 -11.16
N ARG A 7 9.55 26.53 -11.35
CA ARG A 7 9.19 25.22 -11.89
C ARG A 7 8.23 24.44 -10.99
N LYS A 8 8.42 24.48 -9.66
CA LYS A 8 7.48 23.87 -8.71
C LYS A 8 6.07 24.45 -8.88
N TYR A 9 5.96 25.78 -8.98
CA TYR A 9 4.68 26.45 -9.18
C TYR A 9 4.00 26.04 -10.49
N ASP A 10 4.75 26.01 -11.60
CA ASP A 10 4.24 25.57 -12.90
C ASP A 10 3.71 24.13 -12.84
N LEU A 11 4.45 23.24 -12.18
CA LEU A 11 4.03 21.85 -11.98
C LEU A 11 2.78 21.74 -11.11
N MET A 12 2.67 22.55 -10.04
CA MET A 12 1.46 22.60 -9.21
C MET A 12 0.23 23.02 -10.03
N VAL A 13 0.37 24.05 -10.87
CA VAL A 13 -0.70 24.52 -11.76
C VAL A 13 -1.06 23.45 -12.78
N GLN A 14 -0.07 22.77 -13.36
CA GLN A 14 -0.29 21.69 -14.32
C GLN A 14 -1.05 20.51 -13.69
N ILE A 15 -0.61 20.04 -12.52
CA ILE A 15 -1.30 19.00 -11.73
C ILE A 15 -2.72 19.49 -11.35
N GLY A 16 -2.84 20.77 -11.00
CA GLY A 16 -4.09 21.45 -10.69
C GLY A 16 -5.12 21.40 -11.82
N ASN A 17 -4.70 21.70 -13.04
CA ASN A 17 -5.62 21.90 -14.18
C ASN A 17 -5.81 20.65 -15.04
N GLN A 18 -4.77 19.84 -15.23
CA GLN A 18 -4.77 18.74 -16.20
C GLN A 18 -4.58 17.37 -15.54
N GLY A 19 -4.14 17.33 -14.28
CA GLY A 19 -3.60 16.12 -13.68
C GLY A 19 -2.32 15.68 -14.41
N GLY A 20 -1.66 14.62 -13.92
CA GLY A 20 -0.58 14.01 -14.69
C GLY A 20 0.46 13.28 -13.84
N ALA A 21 0.61 12.00 -14.15
CA ALA A 21 1.66 11.13 -13.65
C ALA A 21 3.07 11.74 -13.80
N ALA A 22 3.38 12.27 -14.98
CA ALA A 22 4.69 12.84 -15.29
C ALA A 22 4.99 14.10 -14.47
N ALA A 23 3.99 14.99 -14.31
CA ALA A 23 4.14 16.22 -13.55
C ALA A 23 4.36 15.94 -12.05
N ILE A 24 3.67 14.95 -11.49
CA ILE A 24 3.91 14.51 -10.11
C ILE A 24 5.29 13.87 -9.96
N LYS A 25 5.72 13.05 -10.91
CA LYS A 25 7.06 12.46 -10.89
C LYS A 25 8.14 13.53 -10.86
N GLU A 26 8.02 14.53 -11.73
CA GLU A 26 8.95 15.64 -11.80
C GLU A 26 8.93 16.47 -10.52
N LEU A 27 7.73 16.79 -10.02
CA LEU A 27 7.57 17.52 -8.78
C LEU A 27 8.20 16.77 -7.60
N ALA A 28 8.00 15.46 -7.51
CA ALA A 28 8.58 14.63 -6.45
C ALA A 28 10.11 14.63 -6.48
N GLY A 29 10.71 14.75 -7.68
CA GLY A 29 12.16 14.93 -7.83
C GLY A 29 12.66 16.29 -7.31
N LEU A 30 11.83 17.33 -7.37
CA LEU A 30 12.16 18.67 -6.87
C LEU A 30 11.83 18.85 -5.38
N ASP A 31 10.69 18.30 -4.96
CA ASP A 31 10.08 18.40 -3.63
C ASP A 31 9.08 17.25 -3.40
N PHE A 32 9.57 16.20 -2.74
CA PHE A 32 8.79 14.99 -2.52
C PHE A 32 7.54 15.22 -1.66
N ASN A 33 7.67 16.03 -0.59
CA ASN A 33 6.57 16.26 0.33
C ASN A 33 5.46 17.05 -0.35
N LEU A 34 5.80 18.08 -1.11
CA LEU A 34 4.82 18.84 -1.89
C LEU A 34 4.09 17.97 -2.92
N ALA A 35 4.78 17.01 -3.54
CA ALA A 35 4.13 16.06 -4.45
C ALA A 35 3.13 15.14 -3.73
N VAL A 36 3.46 14.69 -2.52
CA VAL A 36 2.55 13.91 -1.66
C VAL A 36 1.34 14.75 -1.23
N ASP A 37 1.56 15.99 -0.78
CA ASP A 37 0.49 16.88 -0.33
C ASP A 37 -0.53 17.17 -1.45
N LEU A 38 -0.03 17.39 -2.68
CA LEU A 38 -0.88 17.58 -3.84
C LEU A 38 -1.64 16.32 -4.23
N TRP A 39 -1.00 15.15 -4.13
CA TRP A 39 -1.66 13.87 -4.38
C TRP A 39 -2.79 13.65 -3.38
N GLU A 40 -2.53 13.83 -2.10
CA GLU A 40 -3.55 13.75 -1.04
C GLU A 40 -4.70 14.72 -1.30
N TYR A 41 -4.39 16.00 -1.55
CA TYR A 41 -5.40 17.02 -1.84
C TYR A 41 -6.26 16.64 -3.05
N LYS A 42 -5.65 16.15 -4.13
CA LYS A 42 -6.37 15.76 -5.35
C LYS A 42 -7.29 14.57 -5.11
N MET A 43 -6.83 13.55 -4.40
CA MET A 43 -7.64 12.38 -4.06
C MET A 43 -8.81 12.74 -3.15
N LEU A 44 -8.64 13.69 -2.22
CA LEU A 44 -9.71 14.15 -1.35
C LEU A 44 -10.76 15.00 -2.08
N LYS A 45 -10.38 15.70 -3.16
CA LYS A 45 -11.28 16.62 -3.90
C LYS A 45 -11.94 16.00 -5.13
N ASN A 46 -11.25 15.08 -5.83
CA ASN A 46 -11.73 14.41 -7.03
C ASN A 46 -11.40 12.92 -6.92
N ILE A 47 -12.34 12.13 -6.40
CA ILE A 47 -12.16 10.68 -6.17
C ILE A 47 -11.97 9.91 -7.49
N ASP A 48 -12.40 10.46 -8.64
CA ASP A 48 -12.67 9.67 -9.86
C ASP A 48 -11.68 9.79 -11.03
N THR A 49 -10.49 10.40 -10.90
CA THR A 49 -9.63 10.58 -12.10
C THR A 49 -8.14 10.32 -11.95
N PHE A 50 -7.67 10.01 -10.75
CA PHE A 50 -6.23 9.85 -10.52
C PHE A 50 -5.98 8.59 -9.70
N ALA A 51 -5.96 7.45 -10.39
CA ALA A 51 -5.85 6.14 -9.75
C ALA A 51 -4.64 6.11 -8.80
N GLY A 52 -4.91 5.97 -7.51
CA GLY A 52 -3.87 6.01 -6.46
C GLY A 52 -2.76 4.98 -6.66
N GLU A 53 -2.98 3.91 -7.44
CA GLU A 53 -1.96 2.92 -7.80
C GLU A 53 -0.88 3.51 -8.73
N ASP A 54 -1.27 4.28 -9.75
CA ASP A 54 -0.32 4.89 -10.69
C ASP A 54 0.60 5.88 -9.95
N VAL A 55 0.02 6.69 -9.07
CA VAL A 55 0.76 7.71 -8.30
C VAL A 55 1.68 7.07 -7.26
N PHE A 56 1.19 6.03 -6.58
CA PHE A 56 1.99 5.30 -5.62
C PHE A 56 3.23 4.72 -6.31
N GLN A 57 3.06 4.03 -7.44
CA GLN A 57 4.19 3.47 -8.20
C GLN A 57 5.15 4.56 -8.70
N ILE A 58 4.62 5.71 -9.15
CA ILE A 58 5.44 6.85 -9.58
C ILE A 58 6.27 7.40 -8.44
N LEU A 59 5.65 7.67 -7.28
CA LEU A 59 6.34 8.18 -6.10
C LEU A 59 7.33 7.15 -5.54
N GLU A 60 6.99 5.86 -5.60
CA GLU A 60 7.89 4.78 -5.20
C GLU A 60 9.14 4.76 -6.09
N SER A 61 8.97 4.95 -7.40
CA SER A 61 10.08 5.04 -8.36
C SER A 61 11.03 6.21 -8.13
N VAL A 62 10.56 7.28 -7.47
CA VAL A 62 11.37 8.44 -7.09
C VAL A 62 12.06 8.19 -5.75
N SER A 63 11.29 7.75 -4.74
CA SER A 63 11.84 7.42 -3.43
C SER A 63 10.89 6.51 -2.64
N GLU A 64 11.16 5.21 -2.70
CA GLU A 64 10.46 4.19 -1.91
C GLU A 64 10.48 4.51 -0.41
N SER A 65 11.63 4.88 0.15
CA SER A 65 11.77 5.15 1.58
C SER A 65 10.93 6.35 2.04
N LYS A 66 10.91 7.44 1.27
CA LYS A 66 10.10 8.63 1.58
C LYS A 66 8.62 8.36 1.41
N LEU A 67 8.22 7.63 0.35
CA LEU A 67 6.82 7.26 0.15
C LEU A 67 6.31 6.44 1.33
N ARG A 68 7.06 5.42 1.73
CA ARG A 68 6.65 4.55 2.85
C ARG A 68 6.55 5.32 4.16
N ALA A 69 7.49 6.24 4.42
CA ALA A 69 7.40 7.11 5.58
C ALA A 69 6.15 8.02 5.52
N ALA A 70 5.83 8.60 4.35
CA ALA A 70 4.65 9.44 4.17
C ALA A 70 3.34 8.66 4.37
N VAL A 71 3.24 7.45 3.83
CA VAL A 71 2.04 6.60 4.00
C VAL A 71 1.89 6.16 5.45
N LEU A 72 2.95 5.75 6.13
CA LEU A 72 2.86 5.40 7.56
C LEU A 72 2.54 6.60 8.46
N GLY A 73 3.02 7.79 8.09
CA GLY A 73 2.78 9.03 8.82
C GLY A 73 1.41 9.68 8.55
N ASN A 74 0.68 9.26 7.52
CA ASN A 74 -0.58 9.88 7.13
C ASN A 74 -1.72 8.85 6.97
N PRO A 75 -2.63 8.74 7.96
CA PRO A 75 -3.79 7.85 7.89
C PRO A 75 -4.75 8.14 6.74
N ALA A 76 -4.82 9.39 6.24
CA ALA A 76 -5.66 9.71 5.09
C ALA A 76 -5.12 9.02 3.83
N LEU A 77 -3.81 9.05 3.61
CA LEU A 77 -3.17 8.31 2.50
C LEU A 77 -3.40 6.80 2.63
N GLN A 78 -3.27 6.23 3.84
CA GLN A 78 -3.57 4.81 4.05
C GLN A 78 -5.01 4.49 3.69
N LYS A 79 -5.97 5.32 4.12
CA LYS A 79 -7.38 5.14 3.81
C LYS A 79 -7.66 5.24 2.31
N LEU A 80 -7.00 6.17 1.62
CA LEU A 80 -7.12 6.34 0.17
C LEU A 80 -6.54 5.14 -0.60
N ILE A 81 -5.38 4.63 -0.19
CA ILE A 81 -4.71 3.51 -0.86
C ILE A 81 -5.44 2.20 -0.55
N TYR A 82 -5.69 1.92 0.73
CA TYR A 82 -6.13 0.60 1.19
C TYR A 82 -7.63 0.50 1.47
N GLY A 83 -8.28 1.61 1.81
CA GLY A 83 -9.68 1.67 2.22
C GLY A 83 -10.67 2.03 1.12
N THR A 84 -10.22 2.56 -0.02
CA THR A 84 -11.10 2.98 -1.12
C THR A 84 -10.73 2.40 -2.49
N SER A 85 -9.47 2.06 -2.72
CA SER A 85 -9.01 1.57 -4.03
C SER A 85 -9.29 0.08 -4.23
N GLU A 86 -9.74 -0.29 -5.44
CA GLU A 86 -9.86 -1.69 -5.87
C GLU A 86 -8.50 -2.40 -5.83
N ALA A 87 -7.44 -1.67 -6.18
CA ALA A 87 -6.04 -2.08 -6.24
C ALA A 87 -5.29 -2.01 -4.89
N SER A 88 -6.00 -1.93 -3.78
CA SER A 88 -5.42 -1.84 -2.43
C SER A 88 -4.44 -2.97 -2.08
N CYS A 89 -4.62 -4.17 -2.65
CA CYS A 89 -3.75 -5.33 -2.45
C CYS A 89 -3.19 -5.89 -3.77
N SER A 90 -2.84 -5.03 -4.72
CA SER A 90 -2.10 -5.39 -5.94
C SER A 90 -0.73 -4.69 -5.99
N GLY A 91 0.14 -5.19 -6.87
CA GLY A 91 1.41 -4.53 -7.24
C GLY A 91 2.24 -4.06 -6.05
N ALA A 92 2.63 -2.79 -6.09
CA ALA A 92 3.46 -2.14 -5.07
C ALA A 92 2.76 -2.03 -3.70
N ASN A 93 1.45 -1.79 -3.66
CA ASN A 93 0.69 -1.68 -2.41
C ASN A 93 0.70 -3.00 -1.62
N LEU A 94 0.58 -4.13 -2.34
CA LEU A 94 0.69 -5.47 -1.79
C LEU A 94 2.10 -5.76 -1.26
N GLN A 95 3.12 -5.44 -2.04
CA GLN A 95 4.51 -5.64 -1.63
C GLN A 95 4.85 -4.83 -0.37
N PHE A 96 4.36 -3.60 -0.28
CA PHE A 96 4.56 -2.76 0.90
C PHE A 96 3.92 -3.38 2.15
N LEU A 97 2.63 -3.76 2.08
CA LEU A 97 1.93 -4.40 3.20
C LEU A 97 2.61 -5.72 3.62
N ALA A 98 2.95 -6.58 2.66
CA ALA A 98 3.64 -7.83 2.96
C ALA A 98 5.02 -7.59 3.59
N THR A 99 5.73 -6.54 3.17
CA THR A 99 7.01 -6.13 3.78
C THR A 99 6.82 -5.70 5.23
N LEU A 100 5.79 -4.92 5.56
CA LEU A 100 5.50 -4.52 6.95
C LEU A 100 5.30 -5.76 7.84
N ILE A 101 4.52 -6.73 7.37
CA ILE A 101 4.27 -7.98 8.09
C ILE A 101 5.58 -8.75 8.30
N VAL A 102 6.34 -9.04 7.23
CA VAL A 102 7.58 -9.83 7.31
C VAL A 102 8.68 -9.12 8.12
N THR A 103 8.66 -7.78 8.18
CA THR A 103 9.59 -6.98 9.01
C THR A 103 9.09 -6.71 10.43
N SER A 104 8.00 -7.36 10.85
CA SER A 104 7.42 -7.27 12.20
C SER A 104 6.92 -5.88 12.60
N LYS A 105 6.56 -5.05 11.62
CA LYS A 105 5.81 -3.79 11.84
C LYS A 105 4.32 -4.10 11.95
N ILE A 106 3.97 -4.83 13.01
CA ILE A 106 2.65 -5.46 13.18
C ILE A 106 1.54 -4.44 13.36
N ASN A 107 1.78 -3.36 14.11
CA ASN A 107 0.76 -2.35 14.38
C ASN A 107 0.37 -1.61 13.08
N GLU A 108 1.37 -1.21 12.29
CA GLU A 108 1.18 -0.55 11.01
C GLU A 108 0.49 -1.47 9.99
N ALA A 109 0.89 -2.74 9.96
CA ALA A 109 0.23 -3.74 9.11
C ALA A 109 -1.22 -4.00 9.54
N GLU A 110 -1.50 -4.04 10.84
CA GLU A 110 -2.85 -4.25 11.37
C GLU A 110 -3.79 -3.11 10.99
N ASP A 111 -3.34 -1.87 11.11
CA ASP A 111 -4.14 -0.69 10.77
C ASP A 111 -4.47 -0.64 9.27
N ILE A 112 -3.50 -0.98 8.41
CA ILE A 112 -3.75 -1.16 6.97
C ILE A 112 -4.73 -2.31 6.72
N LEU A 113 -4.57 -3.46 7.36
CA LEU A 113 -5.47 -4.62 7.19
C LEU A 113 -6.91 -4.32 7.64
N LYS A 114 -7.10 -3.48 8.67
CA LYS A 114 -8.44 -2.97 9.06
C LYS A 114 -9.06 -2.16 7.93
N MET A 115 -8.29 -1.32 7.25
CA MET A 115 -8.76 -0.54 6.09
C MET A 115 -9.11 -1.45 4.92
N VAL A 116 -8.24 -2.42 4.59
CA VAL A 116 -8.49 -3.42 3.53
C VAL A 116 -9.78 -4.21 3.80
N LYS A 117 -10.02 -4.60 5.04
CA LYS A 117 -11.24 -5.32 5.44
C LYS A 117 -12.50 -4.49 5.24
N ASN A 118 -12.42 -3.20 5.52
CA ASN A 118 -13.56 -2.28 5.45
C ASN A 118 -13.71 -1.61 4.07
N ASN A 119 -12.82 -1.93 3.13
CA ASN A 119 -12.86 -1.37 1.80
C ASN A 119 -14.10 -1.92 1.05
N PRO A 120 -15.02 -1.05 0.62
CA PRO A 120 -16.27 -1.47 -0.01
C PRO A 120 -16.09 -1.95 -1.45
N THR A 121 -14.97 -1.62 -2.09
CA THR A 121 -14.65 -2.06 -3.45
C THR A 121 -13.85 -3.36 -3.34
N GLY A 122 -14.09 -4.34 -4.22
CA GLY A 122 -13.33 -5.61 -4.25
C GLY A 122 -13.68 -6.67 -3.18
N ASP A 123 -13.16 -7.88 -3.37
CA ASP A 123 -13.37 -9.01 -2.45
C ASP A 123 -12.27 -9.11 -1.39
N PHE A 124 -12.66 -8.99 -0.12
CA PHE A 124 -11.76 -9.13 1.03
C PHE A 124 -11.06 -10.50 1.05
N ALA A 125 -11.75 -11.58 0.67
CA ALA A 125 -11.16 -12.92 0.68
C ALA A 125 -10.04 -13.05 -0.35
N ALA A 126 -10.27 -12.58 -1.58
CA ALA A 126 -9.25 -12.52 -2.63
C ALA A 126 -8.03 -11.66 -2.21
N ARG A 127 -8.26 -10.50 -1.58
CA ARG A 127 -7.18 -9.64 -1.08
C ARG A 127 -6.35 -10.31 0.02
N MET A 128 -7.02 -10.95 0.97
CA MET A 128 -6.32 -11.69 2.03
C MET A 128 -5.50 -12.86 1.48
N HIS A 129 -6.01 -13.54 0.45
CA HIS A 129 -5.24 -14.57 -0.24
C HIS A 129 -3.95 -13.99 -0.84
N ALA A 130 -4.05 -12.88 -1.58
CA ALA A 130 -2.89 -12.19 -2.16
C ALA A 130 -1.89 -11.74 -1.09
N VAL A 131 -2.35 -11.17 0.03
CA VAL A 131 -1.51 -10.75 1.16
C VAL A 131 -0.75 -11.94 1.75
N VAL A 132 -1.46 -13.03 2.04
CA VAL A 132 -0.82 -14.23 2.60
C VAL A 132 0.22 -14.77 1.62
N ASP A 133 -0.12 -14.95 0.35
CA ASP A 133 0.81 -15.42 -0.67
C ASP A 133 2.08 -14.56 -0.76
N ALA A 134 1.93 -13.24 -0.77
CA ALA A 134 3.07 -12.31 -0.82
C ALA A 134 3.95 -12.41 0.44
N VAL A 135 3.34 -12.52 1.63
CA VAL A 135 4.07 -12.72 2.89
C VAL A 135 4.86 -14.04 2.88
N PHE A 136 4.26 -15.12 2.38
CA PHE A 136 4.95 -16.40 2.22
C PHE A 136 6.12 -16.28 1.23
N ALA A 137 5.90 -15.66 0.07
CA ALA A 137 6.95 -15.46 -0.93
C ALA A 137 8.15 -14.67 -0.36
N LEU A 138 7.87 -13.58 0.35
CA LEU A 138 8.90 -12.73 0.96
C LEU A 138 9.62 -13.40 2.15
N SER A 139 8.93 -14.26 2.90
CA SER A 139 9.53 -14.96 4.06
C SER A 139 10.36 -16.19 3.65
N MET A 140 10.10 -16.80 2.49
CA MET A 140 10.96 -17.86 1.94
C MET A 140 12.32 -17.33 1.44
N GLY A 141 12.38 -16.08 0.97
CA GLY A 141 13.59 -15.51 0.37
C GLY A 141 14.67 -15.08 1.37
N LYS A 142 14.35 -14.95 2.66
CA LYS A 142 15.29 -14.37 3.66
C LYS A 142 16.25 -15.39 4.30
N THR A 143 15.94 -16.67 4.25
CA THR A 143 16.66 -17.70 5.04
C THR A 143 17.39 -18.74 4.20
N GLY A 144 17.28 -18.69 2.86
CA GLY A 144 17.87 -19.72 1.98
C GLY A 144 17.26 -21.13 2.17
N THR A 145 16.27 -21.27 3.06
CA THR A 145 15.53 -22.49 3.32
C THR A 145 14.23 -22.50 2.53
N LYS A 146 13.82 -23.65 2.00
CA LYS A 146 12.54 -23.84 1.28
C LYS A 146 11.28 -23.68 2.15
N LYS A 147 11.40 -23.19 3.38
CA LYS A 147 10.29 -22.98 4.32
C LYS A 147 10.24 -21.51 4.71
N ALA A 148 9.06 -20.91 4.54
CA ALA A 148 8.74 -19.61 5.12
C ALA A 148 8.82 -19.72 6.65
N SER A 149 9.50 -18.77 7.29
CA SER A 149 9.56 -18.67 8.75
C SER A 149 8.91 -17.36 9.17
N LEU A 150 7.66 -17.42 9.64
CA LEU A 150 7.01 -16.29 10.30
C LEU A 150 7.12 -16.46 11.82
N ASN A 151 7.29 -15.35 12.53
CA ASN A 151 7.22 -15.37 13.98
C ASN A 151 5.77 -15.47 14.47
N HIS A 152 5.60 -15.81 15.75
CA HIS A 152 4.28 -16.01 16.35
C HIS A 152 3.33 -14.81 16.19
N LYS A 153 3.84 -13.57 16.31
CA LYS A 153 3.02 -12.36 16.17
C LYS A 153 2.54 -12.15 14.74
N GLN A 154 3.39 -12.41 13.75
CA GLN A 154 3.04 -12.35 12.33
C GLN A 154 1.95 -13.37 11.98
N THR A 155 2.10 -14.60 12.47
CA THR A 155 1.11 -15.67 12.26
C THR A 155 -0.22 -15.35 12.91
N ILE A 156 -0.24 -14.84 14.16
CA ILE A 156 -1.47 -14.41 14.84
C ILE A 156 -2.17 -13.31 14.04
N LEU A 157 -1.44 -12.26 13.61
CA LEU A 157 -2.03 -11.17 12.84
C LEU A 157 -2.76 -11.70 11.61
N LEU A 158 -2.09 -12.54 10.81
CA LEU A 158 -2.69 -13.11 9.60
C LEU A 158 -3.90 -13.99 9.93
N PHE A 159 -3.81 -14.81 10.98
CA PHE A 159 -4.89 -15.67 11.42
C PHE A 159 -6.13 -14.88 11.86
N ASP A 160 -5.94 -13.77 12.57
CA ASP A 160 -7.01 -12.89 13.05
C ASP A 160 -7.80 -12.26 11.90
N PHE A 161 -7.16 -11.96 10.76
CA PHE A 161 -7.86 -11.45 9.58
C PHE A 161 -8.45 -12.56 8.70
N VAL A 162 -7.75 -13.68 8.54
CA VAL A 162 -8.28 -14.86 7.82
C VAL A 162 -9.51 -15.43 8.51
N SER A 163 -9.53 -15.47 9.85
CA SER A 163 -10.69 -15.96 10.63
C SER A 163 -11.95 -15.10 10.43
N LYS A 164 -11.80 -13.83 10.08
CA LYS A 164 -12.90 -12.88 9.79
C LYS A 164 -13.46 -13.03 8.37
N MET A 165 -12.82 -13.81 7.50
CA MET A 165 -13.34 -14.13 6.17
C MET A 165 -14.62 -14.99 6.29
N LYS A 166 -15.51 -14.84 5.30
CA LYS A 166 -16.66 -15.74 5.14
C LYS A 166 -16.17 -17.19 5.02
N ALA A 167 -16.94 -18.13 5.56
CA ALA A 167 -16.61 -19.54 5.46
C ALA A 167 -16.56 -19.97 3.98
N GLY A 168 -15.54 -20.74 3.61
CA GLY A 168 -15.32 -21.17 2.23
C GLY A 168 -13.95 -21.79 2.02
N THR A 169 -13.73 -22.34 0.82
CA THR A 169 -12.51 -23.06 0.46
C THR A 169 -11.25 -22.21 0.66
N THR A 170 -11.27 -20.94 0.23
CA THR A 170 -10.15 -20.00 0.37
C THR A 170 -9.75 -19.81 1.84
N LYS A 171 -10.74 -19.61 2.73
CA LYS A 171 -10.48 -19.47 4.17
C LYS A 171 -9.84 -20.72 4.75
N ASN A 172 -10.35 -21.90 4.40
CA ASN A 172 -9.83 -23.17 4.90
C ASN A 172 -8.39 -23.40 4.44
N LEU A 173 -8.10 -23.15 3.17
CA LEU A 173 -6.76 -23.25 2.58
C LEU A 173 -5.76 -22.33 3.31
N LEU A 174 -6.11 -21.05 3.47
CA LEU A 174 -5.25 -20.08 4.15
C LEU A 174 -5.05 -20.43 5.62
N THR A 175 -6.11 -20.89 6.29
CA THR A 175 -6.05 -21.33 7.70
C THR A 175 -5.12 -22.52 7.87
N GLN A 176 -5.22 -23.53 6.99
CA GLN A 176 -4.33 -24.68 7.01
C GLN A 176 -2.88 -24.24 6.76
N ARG A 177 -2.65 -23.43 5.74
CA ARG A 177 -1.32 -22.94 5.39
C ARG A 177 -0.65 -22.15 6.52
N LEU A 178 -1.42 -21.32 7.25
CA LEU A 178 -0.91 -20.58 8.42
C LEU A 178 -0.62 -21.49 9.63
N LYS A 179 -1.26 -22.65 9.74
CA LYS A 179 -0.97 -23.66 10.78
C LYS A 179 0.26 -24.51 10.48
N GLU A 180 0.65 -24.60 9.21
CA GLU A 180 1.79 -25.39 8.73
C GLU A 180 3.12 -24.61 8.75
N LEU A 181 3.07 -23.31 9.04
CA LEU A 181 4.23 -22.44 9.33
C LEU A 181 4.84 -22.73 10.69
#